data_AF-A0A4R7K637-F1
#
_entry.id   AF-A0A4R7K637-F1
#
_cell.length_a   1.000
_cell.length_b   1.000
_cell.length_c   1.000
_cell.angle_alpha   90.00
_cell.angle_beta   90.00
_cell.angle_gamma   90.00
#
_symmetry.space_group_name_H-M   'P 1'
#
loop_
_entity.id
_entity.type
_entity.pdbx_description
1 polymer ?
#
loop_
_entity_poly.entity_id
_entity_poly.type
_entity_poly.pdbx_seq_one_letter_code
_entity_poly.pdbx_strand_id
1 'polypeptide(L)'
;MNIYYLVVLLFLLFSSKANFLVESNLAWFGLEVFMIIVAFKLNKVKKRDVQFFLVSAGIFFVYILFRFKLNKLPSDYFTSDVFYFFKFVLTAYLFCLILKEKALYYLVKVITHLAIISLVFYALQLIQNGAIVKAIGTAFESITVNDGSFRYTNFVFFTFDDIHYYRNSGFCWEPGAFGSFLTLALLFNFLINDFKLNKEAFIITLAILTTVSTTAYLGVFLLFFLRYRVLNKGSKVTIIAFAIVLALAIPNVPFLGEKIVEIYEQDIRDLKRIEELSTYYDDVQRQIPLNRFASVIFLYEQFDWKLFLGVSNQYDEYYKNEFNVNISNGIMDFITKFGVVGLLVLLYRYGALCKMYLRKTEYVIYAVLILLILSFGEPILMLPICVIFIFLPAFKNQDFSMLSFKYRTKYLALQKPNNL
;
A
#
# COMPACT_ATOMS: atom_id res chain seq x y z
N MET A 1 -5.92 -17.60 19.57
CA MET A 1 -5.67 -16.97 18.25
C MET A 1 -4.42 -17.58 17.62
N ASN A 2 -4.43 -17.91 16.32
CA ASN A 2 -3.25 -18.46 15.63
C ASN A 2 -2.12 -17.42 15.59
N ILE A 3 -0.88 -17.77 15.98
CA ILE A 3 0.24 -16.81 16.05
C ILE A 3 0.54 -16.12 14.71
N TYR A 4 0.40 -16.82 13.57
CA TYR A 4 0.58 -16.21 12.25
C TYR A 4 -0.47 -15.14 11.97
N TYR A 5 -1.71 -15.35 12.43
CA TYR A 5 -2.77 -14.37 12.31
C TYR A 5 -2.47 -13.12 13.13
N LEU A 6 -1.99 -13.28 14.37
CA LEU A 6 -1.62 -12.17 15.24
C LEU A 6 -0.47 -11.35 14.64
N VAL A 7 0.59 -12.00 14.14
CA VAL A 7 1.71 -11.33 13.48
C VAL A 7 1.23 -10.51 12.29
N VAL A 8 0.35 -11.08 11.45
CA VAL A 8 -0.18 -10.37 10.27
C VAL A 8 -1.11 -9.22 10.66
N LEU A 9 -1.93 -9.39 11.71
CA LEU A 9 -2.79 -8.31 12.22
C LEU A 9 -1.96 -7.12 12.69
N LEU A 10 -0.98 -7.35 13.57
CA LEU A 10 -0.12 -6.28 14.07
C LEU A 10 0.71 -5.64 12.95
N PHE A 11 1.22 -6.45 12.02
CA PHE A 11 1.93 -5.96 10.84
C PHE A 11 1.05 -5.06 9.95
N LEU A 12 -0.22 -5.43 9.74
CA LEU A 12 -1.15 -4.65 8.92
C LEU A 12 -1.55 -3.34 9.63
N LEU A 13 -1.78 -3.38 10.94
CA LEU A 13 -2.01 -2.17 11.73
C LEU A 13 -0.79 -1.24 11.69
N PHE A 14 0.42 -1.76 11.82
CA PHE A 14 1.63 -0.97 11.64
C PHE A 14 1.77 -0.41 10.21
N SER A 15 1.46 -1.22 9.19
CA SER A 15 1.53 -0.83 7.78
C SER A 15 0.50 0.21 7.40
N SER A 16 -0.63 0.27 8.10
CA SER A 16 -1.77 1.12 7.76
C SER A 16 -1.64 2.55 8.28
N LYS A 17 -0.52 2.92 8.90
CA LYS A 17 -0.18 4.26 9.40
C LYS A 17 -1.25 4.99 10.25
N ALA A 18 -2.27 4.28 10.73
CA ALA A 18 -3.46 4.91 11.33
C ALA A 18 -3.51 4.78 12.85
N ASN A 19 -2.51 4.17 13.49
CA ASN A 19 -2.56 3.85 14.92
C ASN A 19 -1.19 3.99 15.59
N PHE A 20 -1.20 3.95 16.93
CA PHE A 20 -0.03 4.16 17.77
C PHE A 20 1.17 3.27 17.46
N LEU A 21 0.98 2.11 16.80
CA LEU A 21 2.08 1.21 16.46
C LEU A 21 3.07 1.88 15.52
N VAL A 22 2.64 2.79 14.63
CA VAL A 22 3.56 3.49 13.75
C VAL A 22 4.16 4.75 14.39
N GLU A 23 3.38 5.49 15.18
CA GLU A 23 3.79 6.80 15.70
C GLU A 23 4.78 6.67 16.85
N SER A 24 4.54 5.73 17.76
CA SER A 24 5.38 5.57 18.95
C SER A 24 6.63 4.77 18.64
N ASN A 25 7.81 5.37 18.91
CA ASN A 25 9.09 4.70 18.77
C ASN A 25 9.21 3.42 19.60
N LEU A 26 8.61 3.44 20.79
CA LEU A 26 8.57 2.27 21.65
C LEU A 26 7.66 1.18 21.09
N ALA A 27 6.55 1.56 20.46
CA ALA A 27 5.56 0.61 19.97
C ALA A 27 6.05 -0.18 18.73
N TRP A 28 6.62 0.49 17.72
CA TRP A 28 7.16 -0.22 16.56
C TRP A 28 8.38 -1.06 16.92
N PHE A 29 9.26 -0.55 17.79
CA PHE A 29 10.40 -1.35 18.27
C PHE A 29 9.93 -2.57 19.07
N GLY A 30 8.91 -2.41 19.91
CA GLY A 30 8.27 -3.51 20.63
C GLY A 30 7.67 -4.57 19.71
N LEU A 31 7.06 -4.16 18.59
CA LEU A 31 6.56 -5.05 17.54
C LEU A 31 7.71 -5.88 16.92
N GLU A 32 8.85 -5.26 16.63
CA GLU A 32 10.01 -5.96 16.09
C GLU A 32 10.59 -6.97 17.07
N VAL A 33 10.76 -6.59 18.34
CA VAL A 33 11.21 -7.50 19.40
C VAL A 33 10.24 -8.69 19.52
N PHE A 34 8.94 -8.43 19.53
CA PHE A 34 7.92 -9.48 19.52
C PHE A 34 8.08 -10.41 18.31
N MET A 35 8.25 -9.87 17.11
CA MET A 35 8.43 -10.65 15.88
C MET A 35 9.72 -11.47 15.89
N ILE A 36 10.82 -10.94 16.42
CA ILE A 36 12.08 -11.66 16.60
C ILE A 36 11.87 -12.86 17.54
N ILE A 37 11.24 -12.65 18.71
CA ILE A 37 10.92 -13.73 19.66
C ILE A 37 10.06 -14.81 18.99
N VAL A 38 9.04 -14.41 18.23
CA VAL A 38 8.19 -15.35 17.48
C VAL A 38 8.99 -16.11 16.42
N ALA A 39 9.89 -15.45 15.68
CA ALA A 39 10.72 -16.08 14.67
C ALA A 39 11.64 -17.17 15.28
N PHE A 40 12.24 -16.90 16.45
CA PHE A 40 13.04 -17.87 17.19
C PHE A 40 12.18 -19.00 17.76
N LYS A 41 11.06 -18.69 18.43
CA LYS A 41 10.15 -19.71 19.00
C LYS A 41 9.60 -20.67 17.95
N LEU A 42 9.39 -20.18 16.72
CA LEU A 42 8.92 -20.97 15.59
C LEU A 42 10.06 -21.63 14.78
N ASN A 43 11.32 -21.53 15.22
CA ASN A 43 12.52 -22.03 14.52
C ASN A 43 12.57 -21.61 13.04
N LYS A 44 12.19 -20.36 12.75
CA LYS A 44 12.13 -19.81 11.38
C LYS A 44 13.45 -19.24 10.89
N VAL A 45 14.32 -18.86 11.82
CA VAL A 45 15.64 -18.27 11.55
C VAL A 45 16.57 -19.34 10.99
N LYS A 46 16.96 -19.18 9.72
CA LYS A 46 17.96 -20.05 9.07
C LYS A 46 19.16 -19.20 8.67
N LYS A 47 20.37 -19.77 8.70
CA LYS A 47 21.62 -19.09 8.29
C LYS A 47 21.51 -18.45 6.91
N ARG A 48 20.93 -19.17 5.93
CA ARG A 48 20.73 -18.65 4.56
C ARG A 48 19.83 -17.41 4.51
N ASP A 49 18.77 -17.40 5.31
CA ASP A 49 17.81 -16.28 5.33
C ASP A 49 18.46 -15.03 5.94
N VAL A 50 19.22 -15.21 7.02
CA VAL A 50 20.00 -14.13 7.65
C VAL A 50 21.09 -13.62 6.72
N GLN A 51 21.83 -14.50 6.04
CA GLN A 51 22.85 -14.10 5.05
C GLN A 51 22.21 -13.28 3.92
N PHE A 52 21.07 -13.72 3.38
CA PHE A 52 20.35 -12.96 2.37
C PHE A 52 19.94 -11.57 2.86
N PHE A 53 19.47 -11.46 4.11
CA PHE A 53 19.16 -10.17 4.72
C PHE A 53 20.38 -9.27 4.86
N LEU A 54 21.49 -9.78 5.40
CA LEU A 54 22.72 -9.01 5.60
C LEU A 54 23.31 -8.52 4.28
N VAL A 55 23.26 -9.34 3.22
CA VAL A 55 23.68 -8.93 1.87
C VAL A 55 22.75 -7.83 1.33
N SER A 56 21.43 -8.00 1.46
CA SER A 56 20.46 -7.00 1.02
C SER A 56 20.61 -5.67 1.78
N ALA A 57 20.85 -5.75 3.09
CA ALA A 57 21.15 -4.61 3.94
C ALA A 57 22.46 -3.92 3.50
N GLY A 58 23.53 -4.68 3.27
CA GLY A 58 24.79 -4.14 2.76
C GLY A 58 24.63 -3.41 1.43
N ILE A 59 23.86 -3.98 0.49
CA ILE A 59 23.53 -3.32 -0.79
C ILE A 59 22.76 -2.03 -0.55
N PHE A 60 21.76 -2.02 0.34
CA PHE A 60 21.00 -0.82 0.68
C PHE A 60 21.90 0.26 1.30
N PHE A 61 22.77 -0.09 2.24
CA PHE A 61 23.68 0.87 2.88
C PHE A 61 24.71 1.43 1.89
N VAL A 62 25.27 0.60 1.02
CA VAL A 62 26.15 1.07 -0.07
C VAL A 62 25.39 1.99 -1.02
N TYR A 63 24.15 1.66 -1.36
CA TYR A 63 23.29 2.49 -2.21
C TYR A 63 23.05 3.87 -1.61
N ILE A 64 22.61 3.96 -0.35
CA ILE A 64 22.35 5.26 0.28
C ILE A 64 23.63 6.07 0.48
N LEU A 65 24.78 5.43 0.76
CA LEU A 65 26.08 6.10 0.85
C LEU A 65 26.52 6.68 -0.49
N PHE A 66 26.34 5.91 -1.58
CA PHE A 66 26.65 6.35 -2.93
C PHE A 66 25.75 7.52 -3.35
N ARG A 67 24.44 7.40 -3.15
CA ARG A 67 23.44 8.46 -3.39
C ARG A 67 23.77 9.72 -2.59
N PHE A 68 24.09 9.57 -1.31
CA PHE A 68 24.45 10.68 -0.41
C PHE A 68 25.66 11.48 -0.93
N LYS A 69 26.73 10.78 -1.32
CA LYS A 69 27.93 11.39 -1.90
C LYS A 69 27.65 12.03 -3.26
N LEU A 70 26.96 11.33 -4.15
CA LEU A 70 26.73 11.80 -5.51
C LEU A 70 25.84 13.05 -5.51
N ASN A 71 24.74 13.02 -4.76
CA ASN A 71 23.75 14.10 -4.72
C ASN A 71 24.09 15.23 -3.74
N LYS A 72 25.23 15.12 -3.01
CA LYS A 72 25.72 16.10 -2.02
C LYS A 72 24.65 16.44 -0.97
N LEU A 73 24.11 15.41 -0.32
CA LEU A 73 22.98 15.56 0.60
C LEU A 73 23.43 15.93 2.04
N PRO A 74 22.59 16.62 2.83
CA PRO A 74 22.86 16.91 4.24
C PRO A 74 22.91 15.64 5.10
N SER A 75 23.74 15.59 6.15
CA SER A 75 23.93 14.40 7.01
C SER A 75 22.64 13.82 7.59
N ASP A 76 21.68 14.68 7.94
CA ASP A 76 20.43 14.25 8.57
C ASP A 76 19.60 13.34 7.65
N TYR A 77 19.77 13.50 6.32
CA TYR A 77 19.11 12.65 5.34
C TYR A 77 19.60 11.20 5.41
N PHE A 78 20.90 11.00 5.69
CA PHE A 78 21.40 9.65 5.93
C PHE A 78 20.74 9.01 7.14
N THR A 79 20.63 9.77 8.24
CA THR A 79 19.96 9.32 9.48
C THR A 79 18.50 8.93 9.22
N SER A 80 17.78 9.72 8.41
CA SER A 80 16.42 9.42 7.98
C SER A 80 16.29 8.05 7.31
N ASP A 81 17.19 7.75 6.37
CA ASP A 81 17.16 6.49 5.62
C ASP A 81 17.58 5.29 6.49
N VAL A 82 18.50 5.49 7.43
CA VAL A 82 18.83 4.47 8.45
C VAL A 82 17.61 4.20 9.33
N PHE A 83 16.91 5.24 9.77
CA PHE A 83 15.69 5.09 10.56
C PHE A 83 14.59 4.38 9.78
N TYR A 84 14.38 4.72 8.50
CA TYR A 84 13.46 4.02 7.61
C TYR A 84 13.81 2.53 7.48
N PHE A 85 15.11 2.22 7.32
CA PHE A 85 15.58 0.85 7.22
C PHE A 85 15.20 0.02 8.46
N PHE A 86 15.53 0.52 9.65
CA PHE A 86 15.18 -0.20 10.88
C PHE A 86 13.68 -0.24 11.09
N LYS A 87 12.94 0.86 10.94
CA LYS A 87 11.51 0.88 11.22
C LYS A 87 10.67 0.06 10.23
N PHE A 88 10.91 0.17 8.93
CA PHE A 88 10.03 -0.40 7.91
C PHE A 88 10.63 -1.60 7.18
N VAL A 89 11.92 -1.54 6.82
CA VAL A 89 12.57 -2.62 6.05
C VAL A 89 12.82 -3.85 6.91
N LEU A 90 13.30 -3.69 8.15
CA LEU A 90 13.48 -4.79 9.09
C LEU A 90 12.14 -5.44 9.46
N THR A 91 11.13 -4.64 9.80
CA THR A 91 9.76 -5.15 10.05
C THR A 91 9.22 -5.96 8.87
N ALA A 92 9.38 -5.48 7.63
CA ALA A 92 8.97 -6.22 6.42
C ALA A 92 9.75 -7.53 6.24
N TYR A 93 11.06 -7.52 6.50
CA TYR A 93 11.88 -8.73 6.48
C TYR A 93 11.44 -9.76 7.53
N LEU A 94 11.25 -9.33 8.78
CA LEU A 94 10.79 -10.20 9.87
C LEU A 94 9.43 -10.82 9.54
N PHE A 95 8.54 -10.06 8.92
CA PHE A 95 7.24 -10.56 8.45
C PHE A 95 7.44 -11.71 7.44
N CYS A 96 8.28 -11.49 6.42
CA CYS A 96 8.60 -12.52 5.43
C CYS A 96 9.28 -13.74 6.06
N LEU A 97 10.19 -13.54 7.02
CA LEU A 97 10.92 -14.61 7.72
C LEU A 97 9.97 -15.52 8.50
N ILE A 98 8.99 -14.96 9.20
CA ILE A 98 8.04 -15.73 10.02
C ILE A 98 7.04 -16.47 9.13
N LEU A 99 6.44 -15.76 8.16
CA LEU A 99 5.31 -16.26 7.38
C LEU A 99 5.75 -17.11 6.18
N LYS A 100 6.85 -16.75 5.51
CA LYS A 100 7.37 -17.40 4.30
C LYS A 100 6.25 -17.66 3.28
N GLU A 101 6.04 -18.91 2.87
CA GLU A 101 5.01 -19.32 1.91
C GLU A 101 3.58 -19.01 2.36
N LYS A 102 3.35 -18.79 3.66
CA LYS A 102 2.03 -18.51 4.23
C LYS A 102 1.65 -17.03 4.17
N ALA A 103 2.58 -16.15 3.77
CA ALA A 103 2.40 -14.69 3.82
C ALA A 103 1.15 -14.24 3.07
N LEU A 104 1.02 -14.59 1.79
CA LEU A 104 -0.13 -14.17 0.97
C LEU A 104 -1.46 -14.70 1.54
N TYR A 105 -1.50 -15.94 2.00
CA TYR A 105 -2.72 -16.53 2.59
C TYR A 105 -3.17 -15.74 3.83
N TYR A 106 -2.25 -15.46 4.77
CA TYR A 106 -2.64 -14.73 5.97
C TYR A 106 -2.92 -13.25 5.70
N LEU A 107 -2.24 -12.61 4.73
CA LEU A 107 -2.58 -11.25 4.29
C LEU A 107 -4.02 -11.19 3.81
N VAL A 108 -4.40 -12.08 2.87
CA VAL A 108 -5.79 -12.16 2.38
C VAL A 108 -6.75 -12.36 3.54
N LYS A 109 -6.50 -13.37 4.38
CA LYS A 109 -7.39 -13.74 5.48
C LYS A 109 -7.61 -12.60 6.48
N VAL A 110 -6.55 -11.94 6.93
CA VAL A 110 -6.66 -10.86 7.92
C VAL A 110 -7.28 -9.62 7.29
N ILE A 111 -6.88 -9.24 6.07
CA ILE A 111 -7.49 -8.11 5.36
C ILE A 111 -8.98 -8.35 5.13
N THR A 112 -9.41 -9.57 4.78
CA THR A 112 -10.84 -9.90 4.68
C THR A 112 -11.57 -9.70 6.01
N HIS A 113 -11.02 -10.13 7.14
CA HIS A 113 -11.67 -9.89 8.44
C HIS A 113 -11.74 -8.41 8.79
N LEU A 114 -10.66 -7.64 8.53
CA LEU A 114 -10.66 -6.19 8.71
C LEU A 114 -11.68 -5.50 7.77
N ALA A 115 -11.88 -6.03 6.56
CA ALA A 115 -12.90 -5.56 5.63
C ALA A 115 -14.32 -5.82 6.14
N ILE A 116 -14.59 -6.98 6.76
CA ILE A 116 -15.89 -7.25 7.41
C ILE A 116 -16.15 -6.24 8.53
N ILE A 117 -15.16 -6.03 9.41
CA ILE A 117 -15.25 -5.06 10.51
C ILE A 117 -15.53 -3.65 9.95
N SER A 118 -14.77 -3.27 8.93
CA SER A 118 -14.92 -1.98 8.26
C SER A 118 -16.29 -1.78 7.62
N LEU A 119 -16.88 -2.81 7.00
CA LEU A 119 -18.22 -2.72 6.42
C LEU A 119 -19.30 -2.48 7.50
N VAL A 120 -19.15 -3.05 8.69
CA VAL A 120 -20.06 -2.81 9.82
C VAL A 120 -19.96 -1.35 10.29
N PHE A 121 -18.74 -0.85 10.54
CA PHE A 121 -18.55 0.52 10.97
C PHE A 121 -18.90 1.54 9.89
N TYR A 122 -18.68 1.22 8.61
CA TYR A 122 -19.13 2.06 7.51
C TYR A 122 -20.66 2.17 7.44
N ALA A 123 -21.39 1.07 7.67
CA ALA A 123 -22.85 1.14 7.75
C ALA A 123 -23.31 2.07 8.88
N LEU A 124 -22.63 2.06 10.03
CA LEU A 124 -22.87 3.01 11.12
C LEU A 124 -22.45 4.45 10.76
N GLN A 125 -21.37 4.60 10.00
CA GLN A 125 -20.85 5.89 9.54
C GLN A 125 -21.86 6.64 8.67
N LEU A 126 -22.65 5.91 7.87
CA LEU A 126 -23.69 6.52 7.03
C LEU A 126 -24.88 7.07 7.83
N ILE A 127 -25.02 6.71 9.11
CA ILE A 127 -26.09 7.19 9.99
C ILE A 127 -25.67 8.54 10.60
N GLN A 128 -26.53 9.56 10.48
CA GLN A 128 -26.30 10.89 11.05
C GLN A 128 -24.90 11.46 10.72
N ASN A 129 -24.45 11.29 9.47
CA ASN A 129 -23.14 11.72 8.98
C ASN A 129 -21.96 11.27 9.87
N GLY A 130 -22.06 10.10 10.49
CA GLY A 130 -20.96 9.48 11.23
C GLY A 130 -20.85 9.89 12.69
N ALA A 131 -21.83 10.61 13.24
CA ALA A 131 -21.80 11.09 14.64
C ALA A 131 -21.51 9.96 15.66
N ILE A 132 -22.10 8.78 15.47
CA ILE A 132 -21.87 7.61 16.34
C ILE A 132 -20.43 7.12 16.24
N VAL A 133 -19.90 6.99 15.02
CA VAL A 133 -18.55 6.49 14.78
C VAL A 133 -17.52 7.49 15.30
N LYS A 134 -17.77 8.79 15.14
CA LYS A 134 -16.95 9.85 15.73
C LYS A 134 -16.92 9.76 17.26
N ALA A 135 -18.08 9.60 17.91
CA ALA A 135 -18.13 9.48 19.36
C ALA A 135 -17.36 8.26 19.88
N ILE A 136 -17.43 7.12 19.17
CA ILE A 136 -16.59 5.95 19.46
C ILE A 136 -15.12 6.34 19.29
N GLY A 137 -14.73 6.92 18.17
CA GLY A 137 -13.35 7.31 17.90
C GLY A 137 -12.76 8.24 18.95
N THR A 138 -13.51 9.26 19.37
CA THR A 138 -13.09 10.20 20.42
C THR A 138 -12.89 9.51 21.78
N ALA A 139 -13.69 8.49 22.10
CA ALA A 139 -13.47 7.70 23.32
C ALA A 139 -12.15 6.91 23.30
N PHE A 140 -11.57 6.65 22.12
CA PHE A 140 -10.32 5.91 21.93
C PHE A 140 -9.12 6.79 21.57
N GLU A 141 -9.28 8.12 21.49
CA GLU A 141 -8.21 9.08 21.11
C GLU A 141 -6.94 8.93 21.95
N SER A 142 -7.05 8.51 23.22
CA SER A 142 -5.90 8.27 24.11
C SER A 142 -4.96 7.14 23.65
N ILE A 143 -5.41 6.28 22.73
CA ILE A 143 -4.67 5.10 22.25
C ILE A 143 -4.42 5.21 20.73
N THR A 144 -4.88 6.28 20.07
CA THR A 144 -4.78 6.44 18.62
C THR A 144 -4.06 7.74 18.24
N VAL A 145 -3.89 7.97 16.94
CA VAL A 145 -3.15 9.14 16.45
C VAL A 145 -4.03 10.37 16.65
N ASN A 146 -3.63 11.26 17.55
CA ASN A 146 -4.24 12.58 17.68
C ASN A 146 -3.59 13.51 16.66
N ASP A 147 -4.33 13.87 15.62
CA ASP A 147 -3.87 14.77 14.56
C ASP A 147 -4.10 16.25 14.89
N GLY A 148 -4.64 16.55 16.08
CA GLY A 148 -4.97 17.89 16.56
C GLY A 148 -6.12 18.58 15.81
N SER A 149 -6.71 17.94 14.80
CA SER A 149 -7.59 18.61 13.85
C SER A 149 -9.09 18.43 14.12
N PHE A 150 -9.47 17.62 15.13
CA PHE A 150 -10.84 17.19 15.47
C PHE A 150 -11.64 16.56 14.30
N ARG A 151 -11.04 16.47 13.12
CA ARG A 151 -11.61 16.00 11.86
C ARG A 151 -11.47 14.49 11.71
N TYR A 152 -10.38 13.94 12.23
CA TYR A 152 -10.08 12.52 12.12
C TYR A 152 -10.21 11.85 13.48
N THR A 153 -10.83 10.67 13.48
CA THR A 153 -10.77 9.78 14.65
C THR A 153 -10.41 8.39 14.18
N ASN A 154 -9.55 7.72 14.94
CA ASN A 154 -9.21 6.31 14.73
C ASN A 154 -9.48 5.55 16.03
N PHE A 155 -9.96 4.31 15.91
CA PHE A 155 -10.11 3.39 17.04
C PHE A 155 -9.54 2.01 16.69
N VAL A 156 -8.28 2.02 16.26
CA VAL A 156 -7.42 0.88 15.88
C VAL A 156 -7.82 0.22 14.57
N PHE A 157 -9.06 -0.28 14.48
CA PHE A 157 -9.54 -1.06 13.34
C PHE A 157 -10.37 -0.27 12.34
N PHE A 158 -10.68 0.99 12.66
CA PHE A 158 -11.45 1.86 11.80
C PHE A 158 -11.03 3.33 11.98
N THR A 159 -11.01 4.06 10.86
CA THR A 159 -10.74 5.50 10.80
C THR A 159 -11.94 6.21 10.20
N PHE A 160 -12.32 7.32 10.81
CA PHE A 160 -13.38 8.21 10.37
C PHE A 160 -12.82 9.60 10.04
N ASP A 161 -13.26 10.20 8.94
CA ASP A 161 -12.93 11.55 8.49
C ASP A 161 -14.24 12.32 8.29
N ASP A 162 -14.45 13.40 9.06
CA ASP A 162 -15.66 14.23 8.99
C ASP A 162 -15.93 14.77 7.58
N ILE A 163 -14.89 15.20 6.86
CA ILE A 163 -15.05 15.82 5.53
C ILE A 163 -15.46 14.77 4.50
N HIS A 164 -15.01 13.52 4.70
CA HIS A 164 -15.26 12.40 3.82
C HIS A 164 -16.15 11.35 4.48
N TYR A 165 -17.15 11.78 5.26
CA TYR A 165 -18.02 10.90 6.05
C TYR A 165 -18.79 9.86 5.22
N TYR A 166 -18.85 9.99 3.89
CA TYR A 166 -19.47 9.02 3.00
C TYR A 166 -18.48 8.00 2.41
N ARG A 167 -17.20 8.04 2.80
CA ARG A 167 -16.12 7.18 2.28
C ARG A 167 -15.58 6.28 3.39
N ASN A 168 -15.33 5.02 3.06
CA ASN A 168 -14.81 4.04 4.01
C ASN A 168 -13.27 4.01 4.03
N SER A 169 -12.67 4.41 5.15
CA SER A 169 -11.21 4.31 5.37
C SER A 169 -10.76 2.99 5.99
N GLY A 170 -11.70 2.16 6.47
CA GLY A 170 -11.37 0.93 7.19
C GLY A 170 -10.27 1.15 8.23
N PHE A 171 -9.33 0.22 8.33
CA PHE A 171 -8.20 0.30 9.28
C PHE A 171 -7.03 1.19 8.80
N CYS A 172 -7.14 1.86 7.66
CA CYS A 172 -6.11 2.74 7.10
C CYS A 172 -6.40 4.19 7.43
N TRP A 173 -5.43 5.07 7.18
CA TRP A 173 -5.55 6.50 7.48
C TRP A 173 -6.59 7.19 6.58
N GLU A 174 -6.82 6.67 5.37
CA GLU A 174 -7.80 7.22 4.44
C GLU A 174 -8.40 6.17 3.47
N PRO A 175 -9.49 6.50 2.75
CA PRO A 175 -10.19 5.55 1.89
C PRO A 175 -9.36 5.07 0.70
N GLY A 176 -8.50 5.92 0.13
CA GLY A 176 -7.64 5.52 -0.99
C GLY A 176 -6.61 4.48 -0.60
N ALA A 177 -5.97 4.68 0.56
CA ALA A 177 -5.06 3.72 1.16
C ALA A 177 -5.75 2.38 1.43
N PHE A 178 -6.94 2.40 2.04
CA PHE A 178 -7.71 1.18 2.29
C PHE A 178 -8.07 0.44 1.00
N GLY A 179 -8.51 1.18 -0.03
CA GLY A 179 -8.77 0.64 -1.36
C GLY A 179 -7.54 -0.04 -1.97
N SER A 180 -6.34 0.50 -1.73
CA SER A 180 -5.09 -0.09 -2.18
C SER A 180 -4.77 -1.42 -1.47
N PHE A 181 -4.91 -1.47 -0.14
CA PHE A 181 -4.71 -2.71 0.64
C PHE A 181 -5.71 -3.79 0.21
N LEU A 182 -6.98 -3.43 0.03
CA LEU A 182 -8.02 -4.33 -0.44
C LEU A 182 -7.74 -4.84 -1.86
N THR A 183 -7.31 -3.97 -2.77
CA THR A 183 -7.00 -4.37 -4.16
C THR A 183 -5.81 -5.32 -4.21
N LEU A 184 -4.76 -5.08 -3.43
CA LEU A 184 -3.63 -6.01 -3.29
C LEU A 184 -4.07 -7.35 -2.68
N ALA A 185 -4.92 -7.33 -1.65
CA ALA A 185 -5.47 -8.55 -1.06
C ALA A 185 -6.31 -9.34 -2.07
N LEU A 186 -7.13 -8.67 -2.89
CA LEU A 186 -7.92 -9.30 -3.94
C LEU A 186 -7.01 -9.96 -4.99
N LEU A 187 -5.94 -9.28 -5.39
CA LEU A 187 -4.94 -9.85 -6.28
C LEU A 187 -4.29 -11.08 -5.66
N PHE A 188 -3.82 -11.01 -4.41
CA PHE A 188 -3.20 -12.16 -3.73
C PHE A 188 -4.16 -13.33 -3.60
N ASN A 189 -5.43 -13.07 -3.29
CA ASN A 189 -6.47 -14.10 -3.25
C ASN A 189 -6.60 -14.81 -4.60
N PHE A 190 -6.62 -14.06 -5.71
CA PHE A 190 -6.62 -14.67 -7.05
C PHE A 190 -5.34 -15.42 -7.37
N LEU A 191 -4.16 -14.92 -6.98
CA LEU A 191 -2.90 -15.62 -7.19
C LEU A 191 -2.86 -16.97 -6.45
N ILE A 192 -3.37 -17.06 -5.22
CA ILE A 192 -3.32 -18.29 -4.41
C ILE A 192 -4.50 -19.23 -4.65
N ASN A 193 -5.59 -18.77 -5.27
CA ASN A 193 -6.82 -19.55 -5.49
C ASN A 193 -7.12 -19.92 -6.96
N ASP A 194 -6.14 -19.74 -7.85
CA ASP A 194 -6.29 -19.93 -9.31
C ASP A 194 -7.39 -19.04 -9.93
N PHE A 195 -7.46 -17.77 -9.50
CA PHE A 195 -8.38 -16.76 -10.06
C PHE A 195 -9.87 -17.08 -9.90
N LYS A 196 -10.24 -17.94 -8.94
CA LYS A 196 -11.63 -18.28 -8.64
C LYS A 196 -12.30 -17.19 -7.80
N LEU A 197 -13.59 -16.97 -8.05
CA LEU A 197 -14.40 -16.14 -7.15
C LEU A 197 -14.79 -16.98 -5.94
N ASN A 198 -14.44 -16.49 -4.76
CA ASN A 198 -14.74 -17.08 -3.46
C ASN A 198 -15.35 -16.02 -2.54
N LYS A 199 -15.69 -16.43 -1.31
CA LYS A 199 -16.26 -15.55 -0.29
C LYS A 199 -15.35 -14.34 -0.01
N GLU A 200 -14.04 -14.56 0.06
CA GLU A 200 -13.04 -13.51 0.29
C GLU A 200 -13.05 -12.47 -0.84
N ALA A 201 -13.06 -12.92 -2.11
CA ALA A 201 -13.13 -12.01 -3.25
C ALA A 201 -14.40 -11.14 -3.21
N PHE A 202 -15.54 -11.73 -2.86
CA PHE A 202 -16.79 -10.99 -2.75
C PHE A 202 -16.74 -9.93 -1.64
N ILE A 203 -16.33 -10.30 -0.44
CA ILE A 203 -16.23 -9.38 0.71
C ILE A 203 -15.25 -8.23 0.41
N ILE A 204 -14.07 -8.56 -0.11
CA ILE A 204 -13.06 -7.56 -0.44
C ILE A 204 -13.57 -6.61 -1.52
N THR A 205 -14.21 -7.13 -2.58
CA THR A 205 -14.79 -6.29 -3.65
C THR A 205 -15.85 -5.35 -3.10
N LEU A 206 -16.75 -5.85 -2.23
CA LEU A 206 -17.77 -5.02 -1.60
C LEU A 206 -17.14 -3.89 -0.76
N ALA A 207 -16.11 -4.20 0.03
CA ALA A 207 -15.39 -3.19 0.79
C ALA A 207 -14.71 -2.15 -0.12
N ILE A 208 -14.15 -2.56 -1.27
CA ILE A 208 -13.55 -1.60 -2.22
C ILE A 208 -14.59 -0.60 -2.71
N LEU A 209 -15.81 -1.04 -3.05
CA LEU A 209 -16.90 -0.16 -3.49
C LEU A 209 -17.29 0.90 -2.44
N THR A 210 -17.04 0.65 -1.15
CA THR A 210 -17.32 1.63 -0.10
C THR A 210 -16.21 2.68 0.06
N THR A 211 -15.05 2.50 -0.56
CA THR A 211 -13.93 3.45 -0.44
C THR A 211 -14.12 4.71 -1.28
N VAL A 212 -14.94 4.64 -2.34
CA VAL A 212 -15.14 5.74 -3.30
C VAL A 212 -13.78 6.28 -3.80
N SER A 213 -12.87 5.37 -4.13
CA SER A 213 -11.52 5.69 -4.59
C SER A 213 -11.34 5.37 -6.07
N THR A 214 -11.10 6.40 -6.87
CA THR A 214 -10.89 6.32 -8.32
C THR A 214 -9.75 5.37 -8.69
N THR A 215 -8.61 5.43 -7.99
CA THR A 215 -7.47 4.56 -8.28
C THR A 215 -7.71 3.11 -7.85
N ALA A 216 -8.42 2.88 -6.74
CA ALA A 216 -8.83 1.54 -6.35
C ALA A 216 -9.79 0.92 -7.37
N TYR A 217 -10.75 1.69 -7.89
CA TYR A 217 -11.68 1.23 -8.93
C TYR A 217 -10.96 0.88 -10.24
N LEU A 218 -10.03 1.73 -10.68
CA LEU A 218 -9.21 1.45 -11.86
C LEU A 218 -8.32 0.20 -11.64
N GLY A 219 -7.71 0.06 -10.46
CA GLY A 219 -6.91 -1.11 -10.09
C GLY A 219 -7.72 -2.41 -10.10
N VAL A 220 -8.92 -2.40 -9.50
CA VAL A 220 -9.86 -3.54 -9.50
C VAL A 220 -10.34 -3.87 -10.90
N PHE A 221 -10.67 -2.85 -11.70
CA PHE A 221 -11.08 -3.05 -13.08
C PHE A 221 -10.00 -3.78 -13.89
N LEU A 222 -8.74 -3.33 -13.80
CA LEU A 222 -7.61 -4.01 -14.43
C LEU A 222 -7.36 -5.40 -13.84
N LEU A 223 -7.63 -5.61 -12.55
CA LEU A 223 -7.54 -6.92 -11.90
C LEU A 223 -8.59 -7.91 -12.42
N PHE A 224 -9.84 -7.49 -12.60
CA PHE A 224 -10.88 -8.33 -13.19
C PHE A 224 -10.60 -8.65 -14.67
N PHE A 225 -9.93 -7.74 -15.38
CA PHE A 225 -9.40 -8.03 -16.71
C PHE A 225 -8.27 -9.03 -16.72
N LEU A 226 -7.30 -8.88 -15.81
CA LEU A 226 -6.26 -9.88 -15.61
C LEU A 226 -6.91 -11.25 -15.33
N ARG A 227 -7.90 -11.32 -14.44
CA ARG A 227 -8.68 -12.53 -14.19
C ARG A 227 -9.31 -13.09 -15.47
N TYR A 228 -9.99 -12.26 -16.24
CA TYR A 228 -10.57 -12.66 -17.53
C TYR A 228 -9.49 -13.23 -18.47
N ARG A 229 -8.33 -12.58 -18.59
CA ARG A 229 -7.20 -12.99 -19.45
C ARG A 229 -6.52 -14.29 -18.99
N VAL A 230 -6.55 -14.59 -17.70
CA VAL A 230 -6.00 -15.82 -17.13
C VAL A 230 -6.95 -17.00 -17.34
N LEU A 231 -8.25 -16.81 -17.10
CA LEU A 231 -9.26 -17.86 -17.22
C LEU A 231 -9.66 -18.11 -18.67
N ASN A 232 -9.79 -17.05 -19.46
CA ASN A 232 -10.15 -17.11 -20.87
C ASN A 232 -8.90 -16.76 -21.69
N LYS A 233 -8.57 -17.61 -22.68
CA LYS A 233 -7.52 -17.31 -23.67
C LYS A 233 -7.99 -16.23 -24.67
N GLY A 234 -8.62 -15.16 -24.17
CA GLY A 234 -9.37 -14.16 -24.94
C GLY A 234 -8.61 -13.69 -26.18
N SER A 235 -9.35 -13.38 -27.24
CA SER A 235 -8.77 -12.90 -28.49
C SER A 235 -8.25 -11.47 -28.32
N LYS A 236 -7.44 -11.00 -29.28
CA LYS A 236 -7.02 -9.58 -29.35
C LYS A 236 -8.23 -8.63 -29.37
N VAL A 237 -9.37 -9.09 -29.92
CA VAL A 237 -10.63 -8.33 -29.96
C VAL A 237 -11.16 -8.05 -28.54
N THR A 238 -11.01 -8.97 -27.59
CA THR A 238 -11.49 -8.71 -26.23
C THR A 238 -10.62 -7.71 -25.49
N ILE A 239 -9.33 -7.63 -25.82
CA ILE A 239 -8.43 -6.58 -25.29
C ILE A 239 -8.85 -5.21 -25.83
N ILE A 240 -9.17 -5.13 -27.13
CA ILE A 240 -9.64 -3.90 -27.77
C ILE A 240 -11.00 -3.48 -27.21
N ALA A 241 -11.95 -4.41 -27.11
CA ALA A 241 -13.26 -4.14 -26.50
C ALA A 241 -13.11 -3.67 -25.05
N PHE A 242 -12.20 -4.27 -24.28
CA PHE A 242 -11.92 -3.85 -22.92
C PHE A 242 -11.31 -2.45 -22.84
N ALA A 243 -10.35 -2.13 -23.71
CA ALA A 243 -9.78 -0.79 -23.82
C ALA A 243 -10.82 0.25 -24.22
N ILE A 244 -11.74 -0.10 -25.13
CA ILE A 244 -12.87 0.76 -25.53
C ILE A 244 -13.83 0.97 -24.35
N VAL A 245 -14.24 -0.08 -23.65
CA VAL A 245 -15.11 0.04 -22.46
C VAL A 245 -14.46 0.93 -21.41
N LEU A 246 -13.15 0.78 -21.17
CA LEU A 246 -12.42 1.65 -20.24
C LEU A 246 -12.40 3.11 -20.72
N ALA A 247 -12.05 3.34 -21.98
CA ALA A 247 -11.98 4.68 -22.57
C ALA A 247 -13.35 5.38 -22.57
N LEU A 248 -14.44 4.63 -22.71
CA LEU A 248 -15.81 5.15 -22.64
C LEU A 248 -16.31 5.29 -21.19
N ALA A 249 -15.96 4.38 -20.28
CA ALA A 249 -16.44 4.42 -18.90
C ALA A 249 -15.80 5.55 -18.10
N ILE A 250 -14.51 5.83 -18.29
CA ILE A 250 -13.80 6.88 -17.53
C ILE A 250 -14.49 8.26 -17.64
N PRO A 251 -14.78 8.80 -18.84
CA PRO A 251 -15.41 10.12 -18.96
C PRO A 251 -16.91 10.11 -18.64
N ASN A 252 -17.61 8.97 -18.78
CA ASN A 252 -19.06 8.90 -18.63
C ASN A 252 -19.54 8.47 -17.24
N VAL A 253 -18.65 8.08 -16.32
CA VAL A 253 -19.00 7.89 -14.91
C VAL A 253 -18.99 9.28 -14.26
N PRO A 254 -20.16 9.83 -13.84
CA PRO A 254 -20.30 11.24 -13.44
C PRO A 254 -19.28 11.68 -12.39
N PHE A 255 -18.92 10.79 -11.47
CA PHE A 255 -17.92 11.06 -10.43
C PHE A 255 -16.45 10.90 -10.87
N LEU A 256 -16.15 10.11 -11.90
CA LEU A 256 -14.78 9.72 -12.22
C LEU A 256 -14.10 10.70 -13.18
N GLY A 257 -14.80 11.06 -14.26
CA GLY A 257 -14.30 11.95 -15.30
C GLY A 257 -14.15 13.38 -14.79
N GLU A 258 -15.22 13.93 -14.20
CA GLU A 258 -15.24 15.27 -13.60
C GLU A 258 -14.12 15.42 -12.58
N LYS A 259 -13.98 14.45 -11.66
CA LYS A 259 -12.93 14.46 -10.64
C LYS A 259 -11.50 14.47 -11.21
N ILE A 260 -11.24 13.76 -12.31
CA ILE A 260 -9.89 13.76 -12.92
C ILE A 260 -9.58 15.14 -13.51
N VAL A 261 -10.53 15.74 -14.22
CA VAL A 261 -10.37 17.06 -14.83
C VAL A 261 -10.23 18.13 -13.74
N GLU A 262 -11.10 18.13 -12.74
CA GLU A 262 -11.05 19.05 -11.61
C GLU A 262 -9.71 19.00 -10.88
N ILE A 263 -9.21 17.79 -10.59
CA ILE A 263 -7.90 17.60 -9.94
C ILE A 263 -6.78 18.17 -10.81
N TYR A 264 -6.80 17.89 -12.13
CA TYR A 264 -5.76 18.39 -13.02
C TYR A 264 -5.78 19.91 -13.13
N GLU A 265 -6.95 20.51 -13.34
CA GLU A 265 -7.07 21.96 -13.45
C GLU A 265 -6.73 22.65 -12.13
N GLN A 266 -7.15 22.09 -11.00
CA GLN A 266 -6.76 22.58 -9.68
C GLN A 266 -5.25 22.49 -9.48
N ASP A 267 -4.62 21.36 -9.81
CA ASP A 267 -3.18 21.16 -9.67
C ASP A 267 -2.37 22.21 -10.45
N ILE A 268 -2.77 22.50 -11.68
CA ILE A 268 -2.07 23.49 -12.51
C ILE A 268 -2.32 24.91 -12.02
N ARG A 269 -3.50 25.22 -11.49
CA ARG A 269 -3.78 26.52 -10.87
C ARG A 269 -2.98 26.72 -9.58
N ASP A 270 -2.96 25.72 -8.71
CA ASP A 270 -2.31 25.78 -7.41
C ASP A 270 -0.78 25.89 -7.58
N LEU A 271 -0.19 25.14 -8.52
CA LEU A 271 1.23 25.27 -8.86
C LEU A 271 1.61 26.68 -9.34
N LYS A 272 0.80 27.28 -10.23
CA LYS A 272 1.09 28.63 -10.76
C LYS A 272 1.01 29.73 -9.70
N ARG A 273 0.34 29.45 -8.58
CA ARG A 273 0.08 30.41 -7.50
C ARG A 273 0.72 29.96 -6.19
N ILE A 274 1.72 29.08 -6.25
CA ILE A 274 2.28 28.43 -5.06
C ILE A 274 2.87 29.43 -4.06
N GLU A 275 3.46 30.53 -4.52
CA GLU A 275 3.95 31.63 -3.69
C GLU A 275 2.82 32.35 -2.94
N GLU A 276 1.72 32.67 -3.65
CA GLU A 276 0.53 33.28 -3.03
C GLU A 276 -0.12 32.34 -2.01
N LEU A 277 -0.20 31.05 -2.36
CA LEU A 277 -0.77 30.02 -1.48
C LEU A 277 0.09 29.79 -0.25
N SER A 278 1.42 29.87 -0.35
CA SER A 278 2.31 29.70 0.81
C SER A 278 1.96 30.69 1.90
N THR A 279 1.80 31.97 1.55
CA THR A 279 1.44 33.02 2.52
C THR A 279 0.12 32.68 3.24
N TYR A 280 -0.91 32.29 2.47
CA TYR A 280 -2.21 31.93 3.05
C TYR A 280 -2.14 30.70 3.95
N TYR A 281 -1.46 29.64 3.51
CA TYR A 281 -1.39 28.37 4.23
C TYR A 281 -0.48 28.43 5.46
N ASP A 282 0.55 29.27 5.44
CA ASP A 282 1.40 29.55 6.60
C ASP A 282 0.62 30.28 7.70
N ASP A 283 -0.22 31.27 7.35
CA ASP A 283 -1.08 31.99 8.29
C ASP A 283 -2.07 31.07 9.03
N VAL A 284 -2.62 30.07 8.33
CA VAL A 284 -3.54 29.08 8.93
C VAL A 284 -2.83 27.82 9.44
N GLN A 285 -1.49 27.81 9.46
CA GLN A 285 -0.65 26.70 9.91
C GLN A 285 -1.01 25.35 9.26
N ARG A 286 -1.26 25.36 7.94
CA ARG A 286 -1.59 24.15 7.16
C ARG A 286 -0.64 23.98 6.00
N GLN A 287 -0.61 22.77 5.46
CA GLN A 287 0.16 22.48 4.26
C GLN A 287 -0.65 22.80 3.00
N ILE A 288 0.02 23.31 1.97
CA ILE A 288 -0.55 23.47 0.63
C ILE A 288 -0.81 22.08 0.05
N PRO A 289 -2.06 21.71 -0.27
CA PRO A 289 -2.35 20.39 -0.82
C PRO A 289 -1.96 20.32 -2.29
N LEU A 290 -0.83 19.69 -2.61
CA LEU A 290 -0.48 19.39 -4.01
C LEU A 290 -1.03 18.01 -4.37
N ASN A 291 -2.01 17.95 -5.28
CA ASN A 291 -2.53 16.67 -5.72
C ASN A 291 -1.55 15.98 -6.70
N ARG A 292 -2.05 14.98 -7.42
CA ARG A 292 -1.23 13.93 -8.04
C ARG A 292 -0.36 14.44 -9.18
N PHE A 293 -0.84 15.38 -9.97
CA PHE A 293 -0.07 15.94 -11.10
C PHE A 293 0.83 17.07 -10.62
N ALA A 294 0.31 17.92 -9.73
CA ALA A 294 1.09 19.01 -9.13
C ALA A 294 2.34 18.49 -8.41
N SER A 295 2.17 17.42 -7.62
CA SER A 295 3.26 16.73 -6.93
C SER A 295 4.37 16.24 -7.88
N VAL A 296 4.02 15.79 -9.08
CA VAL A 296 5.00 15.28 -10.06
C VAL A 296 5.85 16.42 -10.59
N ILE A 297 5.20 17.49 -11.05
CA ILE A 297 5.87 18.66 -11.63
C ILE A 297 6.75 19.32 -10.57
N PHE A 298 6.17 19.58 -9.38
CA PHE A 298 6.87 20.21 -8.27
C PHE A 298 8.14 19.45 -7.89
N LEU A 299 8.05 18.14 -7.61
CA LEU A 299 9.22 17.37 -7.18
C LEU A 299 10.27 17.19 -8.29
N TYR A 300 9.85 17.18 -9.56
CA TYR A 300 10.78 17.19 -10.68
C TYR A 300 11.58 18.49 -10.74
N GLU A 301 10.92 19.63 -10.60
CA GLU A 301 11.58 20.94 -10.59
C GLU A 301 12.52 21.12 -9.40
N GLN A 302 12.17 20.56 -8.23
CA GLN A 302 12.99 20.66 -7.02
C GLN A 302 14.27 19.80 -7.06
N PHE A 303 14.20 18.62 -7.67
CA PHE A 303 15.27 17.61 -7.52
C PHE A 303 15.93 17.16 -8.82
N ASP A 304 15.29 17.36 -9.98
CA ASP A 304 15.82 17.08 -11.32
C ASP A 304 16.60 15.74 -11.38
N TRP A 305 17.88 15.75 -11.76
CA TRP A 305 18.69 14.55 -11.93
C TRP A 305 18.88 13.74 -10.63
N LYS A 306 18.75 14.38 -9.44
CA LYS A 306 18.89 13.68 -8.15
C LYS A 306 17.84 12.56 -8.03
N LEU A 307 16.69 12.70 -8.69
CA LEU A 307 15.61 11.70 -8.74
C LEU A 307 16.02 10.37 -9.38
N PHE A 308 17.13 10.30 -10.11
CA PHE A 308 17.62 9.03 -10.63
C PHE A 308 17.97 8.05 -9.50
N LEU A 309 18.69 8.53 -8.47
CA LEU A 309 19.02 7.78 -7.25
C LEU A 309 18.14 8.17 -6.04
N GLY A 310 17.33 9.21 -6.17
CA GLY A 310 16.54 9.77 -5.09
C GLY A 310 17.34 10.65 -4.15
N VAL A 311 16.67 11.15 -3.13
CA VAL A 311 17.13 12.15 -2.18
C VAL A 311 17.20 11.50 -0.80
N SER A 312 16.09 11.45 -0.07
CA SER A 312 16.00 10.84 1.26
C SER A 312 14.56 10.77 1.74
N ASN A 313 14.30 10.00 2.78
CA ASN A 313 13.01 9.97 3.48
C ASN A 313 12.60 11.31 4.12
N GLN A 314 13.53 12.27 4.29
CA GLN A 314 13.32 13.64 4.77
C GLN A 314 13.47 14.71 3.67
N TYR A 315 13.21 14.34 2.40
CA TYR A 315 13.38 15.29 1.29
C TYR A 315 12.50 16.54 1.41
N ASP A 316 11.38 16.46 2.13
CA ASP A 316 10.45 17.57 2.31
C ASP A 316 11.07 18.73 3.07
N GLU A 317 12.01 18.46 3.99
CA GLU A 317 12.77 19.50 4.71
C GLU A 317 13.56 20.41 3.76
N TYR A 318 13.84 19.98 2.53
CA TYR A 318 14.53 20.79 1.53
C TYR A 318 13.73 22.04 1.15
N TYR A 319 12.44 21.86 0.88
CA TYR A 319 11.57 22.92 0.39
C TYR A 319 10.58 23.40 1.46
N LYS A 320 10.47 22.74 2.62
CA LYS A 320 9.44 23.07 3.63
C LYS A 320 9.50 24.52 4.14
N ASN A 321 10.68 25.13 4.15
CA ASN A 321 10.87 26.53 4.54
C ASN A 321 10.50 27.51 3.42
N GLU A 322 10.41 27.05 2.18
CA GLU A 322 10.00 27.83 1.01
C GLU A 322 8.51 27.62 0.71
N PHE A 323 8.08 26.36 0.71
CA PHE A 323 6.72 25.92 0.45
C PHE A 323 6.37 24.71 1.34
N ASN A 324 5.53 24.90 2.36
CA ASN A 324 5.06 23.80 3.19
C ASN A 324 3.97 22.99 2.46
N VAL A 325 4.36 22.10 1.54
CA VAL A 325 3.44 21.34 0.68
C VAL A 325 3.20 19.91 1.17
N ASN A 326 1.99 19.40 0.92
CA ASN A 326 1.64 18.00 1.10
C ASN A 326 1.62 17.27 -0.26
N ILE A 327 2.44 16.22 -0.40
CA ILE A 327 2.61 15.45 -1.63
C ILE A 327 1.64 14.27 -1.68
N SER A 328 0.85 14.21 -2.75
CA SER A 328 -0.20 13.18 -2.91
C SER A 328 0.07 12.14 -4.01
N ASN A 329 1.23 12.18 -4.67
CA ASN A 329 1.62 11.19 -5.69
C ASN A 329 2.60 10.16 -5.12
N GLY A 330 2.15 8.93 -4.90
CA GLY A 330 2.98 7.89 -4.28
C GLY A 330 4.12 7.35 -5.14
N ILE A 331 4.02 7.40 -6.47
CA ILE A 331 5.14 7.03 -7.36
C ILE A 331 6.23 8.09 -7.23
N MET A 332 5.85 9.36 -7.33
CA MET A 332 6.83 10.44 -7.27
C MET A 332 7.44 10.59 -5.88
N ASP A 333 6.64 10.38 -4.82
CA ASP A 333 7.13 10.32 -3.45
C ASP A 333 8.20 9.23 -3.29
N PHE A 334 7.95 8.03 -3.83
CA PHE A 334 8.90 6.93 -3.81
C PHE A 334 10.17 7.23 -4.62
N ILE A 335 10.03 7.77 -5.83
CA ILE A 335 11.17 8.17 -6.67
C ILE A 335 12.00 9.25 -5.97
N THR A 336 11.36 10.20 -5.32
CA THR A 336 12.09 11.27 -4.61
C THR A 336 12.88 10.70 -3.44
N LYS A 337 12.40 9.65 -2.77
CA LYS A 337 13.12 9.02 -1.65
C LYS A 337 14.20 8.04 -2.09
N PHE A 338 13.86 7.14 -3.01
CA PHE A 338 14.70 5.99 -3.39
C PHE A 338 15.12 5.97 -4.85
N GLY A 339 14.74 6.95 -5.64
CA GLY A 339 15.10 7.07 -7.04
C GLY A 339 14.33 6.17 -7.98
N VAL A 340 14.48 6.46 -9.28
CA VAL A 340 14.03 5.59 -10.36
C VAL A 340 14.66 4.21 -10.22
N VAL A 341 15.94 4.13 -9.82
CA VAL A 341 16.63 2.85 -9.58
C VAL A 341 15.93 2.04 -8.49
N GLY A 342 15.60 2.67 -7.35
CA GLY A 342 14.86 2.01 -6.27
C GLY A 342 13.49 1.50 -6.73
N LEU A 343 12.77 2.31 -7.51
CA LEU A 343 11.46 1.94 -8.04
C LEU A 343 11.57 0.71 -8.95
N LEU A 344 12.53 0.70 -9.87
CA LEU A 344 12.78 -0.44 -10.76
C LEU A 344 13.13 -1.72 -9.99
N VAL A 345 13.93 -1.62 -8.92
CA VAL A 345 14.23 -2.76 -8.04
C VAL A 345 12.96 -3.29 -7.39
N LEU A 346 12.13 -2.42 -6.80
CA LEU A 346 10.87 -2.82 -6.17
C LEU A 346 9.93 -3.50 -7.17
N LEU A 347 9.71 -2.89 -8.35
CA LEU A 347 8.85 -3.42 -9.40
C LEU A 347 9.38 -4.74 -9.96
N TYR A 348 10.70 -4.89 -10.12
CA TYR A 348 11.32 -6.15 -10.53
C TYR A 348 11.06 -7.26 -9.51
N ARG A 349 11.25 -6.98 -8.21
CA ARG A 349 11.05 -7.97 -7.14
C ARG A 349 9.57 -8.34 -6.99
N TYR A 350 8.67 -7.37 -7.11
CA TYR A 350 7.23 -7.61 -7.16
C TYR A 350 6.82 -8.42 -8.41
N GLY A 351 7.36 -8.08 -9.58
CA GLY A 351 7.16 -8.85 -10.80
C GLY A 351 7.64 -10.30 -10.67
N ALA A 352 8.78 -10.52 -9.99
CA ALA A 352 9.30 -11.85 -9.67
C ALA A 352 8.35 -12.62 -8.75
N LEU A 353 7.76 -11.97 -7.74
CA LEU A 353 6.69 -12.55 -6.92
C LEU A 353 5.50 -12.98 -7.77
N CYS A 354 4.99 -12.09 -8.63
CA CYS A 354 3.83 -12.39 -9.48
C CYS A 354 4.11 -13.52 -10.47
N LYS A 355 5.32 -13.57 -11.05
CA LYS A 355 5.76 -14.63 -11.99
C LYS A 355 5.78 -16.03 -11.35
N MET A 356 5.81 -16.13 -10.01
CA MET A 356 5.66 -17.40 -9.31
C MET A 356 4.26 -18.02 -9.42
N TYR A 357 3.26 -17.22 -9.79
CA TYR A 357 1.85 -17.63 -9.90
C TYR A 357 1.32 -17.45 -11.34
N LEU A 358 1.87 -16.48 -12.07
CA LEU A 358 1.45 -16.11 -13.41
C LEU A 358 2.39 -16.69 -14.46
N ARG A 359 1.83 -17.48 -15.39
CA ARG A 359 2.62 -18.17 -16.42
C ARG A 359 3.13 -17.27 -17.55
N LYS A 360 2.41 -16.19 -17.87
CA LYS A 360 2.75 -15.28 -18.98
C LYS A 360 3.28 -13.95 -18.46
N THR A 361 4.30 -13.40 -19.13
CA THR A 361 4.84 -12.07 -18.84
C THR A 361 3.78 -10.98 -18.96
N GLU A 362 2.86 -11.10 -19.94
CA GLU A 362 1.70 -10.20 -20.09
C GLU A 362 0.92 -10.04 -18.77
N TYR A 363 0.66 -11.14 -18.06
CA TYR A 363 -0.11 -11.13 -16.83
C TYR A 363 0.67 -10.46 -15.68
N VAL A 364 1.99 -10.64 -15.65
CA VAL A 364 2.87 -9.97 -14.70
C VAL A 364 2.87 -8.47 -14.95
N ILE A 365 2.86 -8.03 -16.22
CA ILE A 365 2.76 -6.61 -16.58
C ILE A 365 1.44 -6.03 -16.05
N TYR A 366 0.30 -6.73 -16.19
CA TYR A 366 -0.96 -6.27 -15.59
C TYR A 366 -0.87 -6.13 -14.06
N ALA A 367 -0.24 -7.08 -13.37
CA ALA A 367 -0.05 -6.99 -11.92
C ALA A 367 0.81 -5.79 -11.50
N VAL A 368 1.88 -5.50 -12.26
CA VAL A 368 2.74 -4.31 -12.07
C VAL A 368 1.97 -3.02 -12.33
N LEU A 369 1.18 -2.96 -13.41
CA LEU A 369 0.33 -1.82 -13.72
C LEU A 369 -0.71 -1.55 -12.63
N ILE A 370 -1.31 -2.60 -12.05
CA ILE A 370 -2.22 -2.45 -10.90
C ILE A 370 -1.49 -1.77 -9.75
N LEU A 371 -0.28 -2.22 -9.39
CA LEU A 371 0.50 -1.59 -8.31
C LEU A 371 0.82 -0.12 -8.63
N LEU A 372 1.19 0.20 -9.87
CA LEU A 372 1.46 1.57 -10.30
C LEU A 372 0.20 2.46 -10.24
N ILE A 373 -0.95 1.97 -10.69
CA ILE A 373 -2.23 2.72 -10.62
C ILE A 373 -2.57 3.06 -9.16
N LEU A 374 -2.46 2.08 -8.25
CA LEU A 374 -2.70 2.31 -6.84
C LEU A 374 -1.70 3.32 -6.26
N SER A 375 -0.42 3.19 -6.63
CA SER A 375 0.67 4.04 -6.15
C SER A 375 0.64 5.46 -6.72
N PHE A 376 0.07 5.66 -7.90
CA PHE A 376 -0.19 7.00 -8.43
C PHE A 376 -1.24 7.70 -7.56
N GLY A 377 -2.18 6.92 -7.03
CA GLY A 377 -3.24 7.38 -6.15
C GLY A 377 -2.77 7.80 -4.77
N GLU A 378 -1.84 7.01 -4.21
CA GLU A 378 -1.54 6.91 -2.77
C GLU A 378 -0.07 6.51 -2.52
N PRO A 379 0.63 7.04 -1.49
CA PRO A 379 2.02 6.72 -1.16
C PRO A 379 2.23 5.34 -0.50
N ILE A 380 1.72 4.29 -1.13
CA ILE A 380 1.73 2.92 -0.58
C ILE A 380 3.07 2.18 -0.79
N LEU A 381 3.89 2.59 -1.77
CA LEU A 381 5.09 1.83 -2.16
C LEU A 381 6.13 1.71 -1.04
N MET A 382 6.14 2.66 -0.12
CA MET A 382 7.04 2.69 1.03
C MET A 382 6.51 1.96 2.26
N LEU A 383 5.23 1.61 2.26
CA LEU A 383 4.63 0.93 3.39
C LEU A 383 5.18 -0.49 3.49
N PRO A 384 5.31 -1.03 4.71
CA PRO A 384 5.82 -2.39 4.90
C PRO A 384 5.12 -3.43 4.01
N ILE A 385 3.80 -3.32 3.79
CA ILE A 385 3.03 -4.22 2.91
C ILE A 385 3.54 -4.27 1.46
N CYS A 386 4.17 -3.22 0.95
CA CYS A 386 4.84 -3.20 -0.36
C CYS A 386 6.32 -3.56 -0.24
N VAL A 387 7.00 -3.15 0.83
CA VAL A 387 8.41 -3.46 1.09
C VAL A 387 8.64 -4.97 1.22
N ILE A 388 7.65 -5.77 1.66
CA ILE A 388 7.76 -7.24 1.65
C ILE A 388 8.08 -7.80 0.26
N PHE A 389 7.75 -7.10 -0.83
CA PHE A 389 8.03 -7.58 -2.19
C PHE A 389 9.53 -7.73 -2.46
N ILE A 390 10.37 -6.94 -1.78
CA ILE A 390 11.83 -7.07 -1.85
C ILE A 390 12.27 -8.46 -1.37
N PHE A 391 11.65 -8.96 -0.30
CA PHE A 391 12.11 -10.16 0.40
C PHE A 391 11.35 -11.43 0.03
N LEU A 392 10.02 -11.34 -0.09
CA LEU A 392 9.13 -12.50 -0.21
C LEU A 392 9.48 -13.48 -1.34
N PRO A 393 9.94 -13.04 -2.54
CA PRO A 393 10.40 -13.97 -3.59
C PRO A 393 11.54 -14.90 -3.16
N ALA A 394 12.41 -14.46 -2.24
CA ALA A 394 13.59 -15.23 -1.81
C ALA A 394 13.26 -16.32 -0.76
N PHE A 395 12.13 -16.18 -0.07
CA PHE A 395 11.71 -17.08 1.01
C PHE A 395 10.94 -18.33 0.54
N LYS A 396 10.75 -18.49 -0.77
CA LYS A 396 10.04 -19.63 -1.34
C LYS A 396 10.98 -20.85 -1.45
N ASN A 397 10.57 -22.00 -0.92
CA ASN A 397 11.12 -23.30 -1.36
C ASN A 397 10.79 -23.47 -2.86
N GLN A 398 11.70 -24.06 -3.63
CA GLN A 398 11.60 -24.21 -5.08
C GLN A 398 10.35 -24.96 -5.60
N ASP A 399 9.52 -25.55 -4.73
CA ASP A 399 8.37 -26.37 -5.12
C ASP A 399 7.03 -25.83 -4.58
N PHE A 400 6.42 -24.90 -5.32
CA PHE A 400 4.97 -24.65 -5.17
C PHE A 400 4.12 -25.71 -5.86
N SER A 401 4.73 -26.57 -6.69
CA SER A 401 4.08 -27.75 -7.25
C SER A 401 3.53 -28.65 -6.13
N MET A 402 4.27 -28.77 -5.01
CA MET A 402 3.84 -29.50 -3.82
C MET A 402 2.86 -28.75 -2.90
N LEU A 403 2.76 -27.42 -3.00
CA LEU A 403 1.75 -26.65 -2.24
C LEU A 403 0.34 -26.78 -2.84
N SER A 404 0.19 -27.32 -4.05
CA SER A 404 -1.12 -27.38 -4.72
C SER A 404 -2.03 -28.50 -4.21
N PHE A 405 -1.57 -29.50 -3.44
CA PHE A 405 -2.45 -30.58 -2.97
C PHE A 405 -2.60 -30.66 -1.45
N LYS A 406 -1.51 -30.81 -0.68
CA LYS A 406 -1.57 -30.96 0.79
C LYS A 406 -1.99 -29.68 1.54
N TYR A 407 -1.64 -28.51 1.00
CA TYR A 407 -2.08 -27.22 1.55
C TYR A 407 -3.54 -26.93 1.18
N ARG A 408 -3.98 -27.24 -0.06
CA ARG A 408 -5.38 -27.16 -0.48
C ARG A 408 -6.29 -28.05 0.37
N THR A 409 -5.89 -29.31 0.59
CA THR A 409 -6.67 -30.26 1.39
C THR A 409 -6.69 -29.94 2.89
N LYS A 410 -5.58 -29.45 3.47
CA LYS A 410 -5.49 -29.20 4.93
C LYS A 410 -6.01 -27.83 5.37
N TYR A 411 -5.94 -26.80 4.53
CA TYR A 411 -6.23 -25.41 4.94
C TYR A 411 -7.32 -24.71 4.10
N LEU A 412 -7.69 -25.25 2.95
CA LEU A 412 -8.77 -24.74 2.09
C LEU A 412 -9.89 -25.79 1.99
N ALA A 413 -10.32 -26.35 3.13
CA ALA A 413 -11.34 -27.40 3.26
C ALA A 413 -12.24 -27.46 2.02
N LEU A 414 -12.02 -28.48 1.20
CA LEU A 414 -12.81 -28.75 0.01
C LEU A 414 -14.29 -28.77 0.42
N GLN A 415 -15.07 -27.79 -0.03
CA GLN A 415 -16.44 -28.12 -0.39
C GLN A 415 -16.32 -29.26 -1.38
N LYS A 416 -16.75 -30.45 -0.94
CA LYS A 416 -16.88 -31.61 -1.82
C LYS A 416 -17.60 -31.12 -3.08
N PRO A 417 -17.13 -31.47 -4.29
CA PRO A 417 -18.01 -31.38 -5.43
C PRO A 417 -19.23 -32.23 -5.06
N ASN A 418 -20.42 -31.61 -5.02
CA ASN A 418 -21.64 -32.37 -5.03
C ASN A 418 -21.57 -33.23 -6.30
N ASN A 419 -21.50 -34.53 -6.10
CA ASN A 419 -21.74 -35.50 -7.15
C ASN A 419 -23.19 -35.33 -7.60
N LEU A 420 -23.36 -34.90 -8.85
CA LEU A 420 -24.39 -35.24 -9.85
C LEU A 420 -24.61 -34.07 -10.79
#